data_AF-A0A1E7IV70-F1
#
_entry.id   AF-A0A1E7IV70-F1
#
_cell.length_a   1.000
_cell.length_b   1.000
_cell.length_c   1.000
_cell.angle_alpha   90.00
_cell.angle_beta   90.00
_cell.angle_gamma   90.00
#
_symmetry.space_group_name_H-M   'P 1'
#
loop_
_entity.id
_entity.type
_entity.pdbx_description
1 polymer ?
#
loop_
_entity_poly.entity_id
_entity_poly.type
_entity_poly.pdbx_seq_one_letter_code
_entity_poly.pdbx_strand_id
1 'polypeptide(L)'
;MERNKLFVVILVIGILFLSFSTANARVIETIFSEDWESGQGDWDISNGVWQVGEPSDPPGRLEGDCVGTVLDGSYPCYRDSRLISPSIRLPEVSGYEELRLRF
;
A
#
# COMPACT_ATOMS: atom_id res chain seq x y z
N MET A 1 -30.63 44.97 25.64
CA MET A 1 -29.72 43.92 26.15
C MET A 1 -30.01 42.55 25.51
N GLU A 2 -31.27 42.16 25.33
CA GLU A 2 -31.68 40.82 24.84
C GLU A 2 -31.35 40.52 23.35
N ARG A 3 -31.43 41.50 22.45
CA ARG A 3 -31.13 41.30 21.01
C ARG A 3 -29.69 40.84 20.74
N ASN A 4 -28.73 41.33 21.54
CA ASN A 4 -27.32 40.98 21.38
C ASN A 4 -27.04 39.57 21.93
N LYS A 5 -27.78 39.13 22.96
CA LYS A 5 -27.68 37.77 23.49
C LYS A 5 -28.17 36.73 22.48
N LEU A 6 -29.28 37.02 21.79
CA LEU A 6 -29.83 36.12 20.75
C LEU A 6 -28.87 35.95 19.57
N PHE A 7 -28.24 37.04 19.10
CA PHE A 7 -27.23 36.98 18.04
C PHE A 7 -26.02 36.14 18.44
N VAL A 8 -25.54 36.30 19.68
CA VAL A 8 -24.41 35.52 20.21
C VAL A 8 -24.77 34.03 20.30
N VAL A 9 -25.98 33.70 20.74
CA VAL A 9 -26.43 32.30 20.84
C VAL A 9 -26.51 31.62 19.47
N ILE A 10 -27.07 32.30 18.46
CA ILE A 10 -27.14 31.76 17.09
C ILE A 10 -25.73 31.55 16.51
N LEU A 11 -24.81 32.49 16.79
CA LEU A 11 -23.43 32.42 16.33
C LEU A 11 -22.67 31.26 17.00
N VAL A 12 -22.89 31.05 18.30
CA VAL A 12 -22.30 29.91 19.06
C VAL A 12 -22.87 28.57 18.58
N ILE A 13 -24.18 28.47 18.34
CA ILE A 13 -24.80 27.24 17.83
C ILE A 13 -24.31 26.94 16.41
N GLY A 14 -24.15 27.95 15.55
CA GLY A 14 -23.59 27.79 14.20
C GLY A 14 -22.15 27.25 14.22
N ILE A 15 -21.31 27.74 15.15
CA ILE A 15 -19.94 27.24 15.34
C ILE A 15 -19.93 25.79 15.87
N LEU A 16 -20.84 25.47 16.80
CA LEU A 16 -21.00 24.11 17.32
C LEU A 16 -21.47 23.12 16.24
N PHE A 17 -22.36 23.54 15.34
CA PHE A 17 -22.81 22.72 14.20
C PHE A 17 -21.72 22.52 13.13
N LEU A 18 -20.89 23.54 12.87
CA LEU A 18 -19.73 23.43 11.98
C LEU A 18 -18.69 22.43 12.51
N SER A 19 -18.56 22.32 13.84
CA SER A 19 -17.62 21.41 14.50
C SER A 19 -18.09 19.94 14.51
N PHE A 20 -19.39 19.69 14.32
CA PHE A 20 -19.96 18.33 14.32
C PHE A 20 -19.81 17.61 12.97
N SER A 21 -19.50 18.33 11.89
CA SER A 21 -19.28 17.74 10.58
C SER A 21 -17.83 17.25 10.42
N THR A 22 -17.41 16.28 11.23
CA THR A 22 -16.23 15.47 10.90
C THR A 22 -16.68 14.39 9.92
N ALA A 23 -16.26 14.52 8.66
CA ALA A 23 -16.44 13.47 7.67
C ALA A 23 -15.62 12.24 8.11
N ASN A 24 -16.27 11.08 8.22
CA ASN A 24 -15.57 9.81 8.36
C ASN A 24 -14.90 9.48 7.01
N ALA A 25 -13.69 9.97 6.79
CA ALA A 25 -12.85 9.46 5.72
C ALA A 25 -12.39 8.06 6.13
N ARG A 26 -12.61 7.06 5.27
CA ARG A 26 -11.95 5.76 5.44
C ARG A 26 -10.46 5.96 5.20
N VAL A 27 -9.66 5.84 6.24
CA VAL A 27 -8.20 5.72 6.10
C VAL A 27 -7.93 4.31 5.60
N ILE A 28 -7.41 4.18 4.38
CA ILE A 28 -6.83 2.90 3.92
C ILE A 28 -5.41 2.88 4.45
N GLU A 29 -5.16 2.06 5.45
CA GLU A 29 -3.82 1.81 5.96
C GLU A 29 -3.11 0.82 5.02
N THR A 30 -1.99 1.25 4.43
CA THR A 30 -1.10 0.34 3.69
C THR A 30 -0.14 -0.30 4.69
N ILE A 31 -0.39 -1.56 5.03
CA ILE A 31 0.44 -2.32 5.97
C ILE A 31 1.79 -2.70 5.33
N PHE A 32 1.78 -3.06 4.05
CA PHE A 32 2.96 -3.47 3.30
C PHE A 32 2.76 -3.15 1.81
N SER A 33 3.82 -2.68 1.16
CA SER A 33 3.88 -2.44 -0.28
C SER A 33 5.32 -2.62 -0.74
N GLU A 34 5.48 -3.13 -1.96
CA GLU A 34 6.78 -3.32 -2.61
C GLU A 34 6.66 -2.83 -4.06
N ASP A 35 7.63 -1.99 -4.48
CA ASP A 35 7.72 -1.44 -5.83
C ASP A 35 9.03 -1.82 -6.54
N TRP A 36 9.95 -2.51 -5.87
CA TRP A 36 11.22 -3.05 -6.38
C TRP A 36 12.32 -2.02 -6.69
N GLU A 37 12.03 -0.73 -6.54
CA GLU A 37 12.99 0.36 -6.81
C GLU A 37 14.11 0.45 -5.75
N SER A 38 13.97 -0.29 -4.65
CA SER A 38 14.97 -0.41 -3.59
C SER A 38 15.78 -1.72 -3.65
N GLY A 39 15.64 -2.48 -4.74
CA GLY A 39 16.29 -3.78 -4.92
C GLY A 39 15.58 -4.91 -4.15
N GLN A 40 16.27 -6.04 -3.97
CA GLN A 40 15.70 -7.26 -3.37
C GLN A 40 15.31 -7.11 -1.89
N GLY A 41 16.05 -6.31 -1.12
CA GLY A 41 15.81 -6.16 0.32
C GLY A 41 15.81 -7.49 1.08
N ASP A 42 14.79 -7.68 1.93
CA ASP A 42 14.63 -8.85 2.79
C ASP A 42 13.87 -10.02 2.12
N TRP A 43 13.56 -9.92 0.83
CA TRP A 43 12.91 -11.00 0.08
C TRP A 43 13.87 -12.18 -0.10
N ASP A 44 13.34 -13.38 0.10
CA ASP A 44 14.10 -14.61 -0.07
C ASP A 44 13.81 -15.26 -1.43
N ILE A 45 14.83 -15.86 -2.03
CA ILE A 45 14.78 -16.46 -3.36
C ILE A 45 15.18 -17.92 -3.25
N SER A 46 14.21 -18.82 -3.36
CA SER A 46 14.49 -20.26 -3.38
C SER A 46 14.98 -20.66 -4.77
N ASN A 47 16.06 -21.43 -4.90
CA ASN A 47 16.53 -21.99 -6.18
C ASN A 47 16.92 -20.96 -7.28
N GLY A 48 17.02 -19.67 -6.94
CA GLY A 48 17.97 -18.70 -7.50
C GLY A 48 17.68 -18.08 -8.87
N VAL A 49 16.45 -18.16 -9.42
CA VAL A 49 16.16 -17.57 -10.75
C VAL A 49 15.38 -16.25 -10.71
N TRP A 50 14.84 -15.86 -9.56
CA TRP A 50 14.27 -14.53 -9.38
C TRP A 50 15.40 -13.49 -9.33
N GLN A 51 15.14 -12.32 -9.90
CA GLN A 51 16.07 -11.19 -9.97
C GLN A 51 15.27 -9.90 -9.83
N VAL A 52 15.89 -8.90 -9.22
CA VAL A 52 15.36 -7.52 -9.13
C VAL A 52 16.25 -6.60 -9.94
N GLY A 53 15.65 -5.80 -10.81
CA GLY A 53 16.33 -4.81 -11.62
C GLY A 53 15.58 -4.43 -12.89
N GLU A 54 16.21 -3.61 -13.72
CA GLU A 54 15.68 -3.23 -15.02
C GLU A 54 15.62 -4.44 -15.99
N PRO A 55 14.45 -4.74 -16.59
CA PRO A 55 14.31 -5.85 -17.52
C PRO A 55 15.00 -5.53 -18.86
N SER A 56 15.85 -6.45 -19.32
CA SER A 56 16.53 -6.32 -20.61
C SER A 56 15.98 -7.26 -21.70
N ASP A 57 15.14 -8.24 -21.32
CA ASP A 57 14.44 -9.13 -22.25
C ASP A 57 12.94 -9.33 -21.88
N PRO A 58 11.99 -8.84 -22.69
CA PRO A 58 12.19 -7.90 -23.78
C PRO A 58 12.61 -6.51 -23.25
N PRO A 59 13.51 -5.81 -23.95
CA PRO A 59 14.04 -4.53 -23.47
C PRO A 59 12.95 -3.45 -23.37
N GLY A 60 12.99 -2.66 -22.29
CA GLY A 60 12.26 -1.38 -22.19
C GLY A 60 10.75 -1.49 -22.02
N ARG A 61 10.23 -2.61 -21.50
CA ARG A 61 8.77 -2.76 -21.29
C ARG A 61 8.26 -2.09 -20.01
N LEU A 62 9.14 -1.79 -19.06
CA LEU A 62 8.83 -1.19 -17.77
C LEU A 62 9.77 -0.01 -17.54
N GLU A 63 9.25 1.08 -16.96
CA GLU A 63 10.07 2.17 -16.43
C GLU A 63 10.41 1.82 -14.98
N GLY A 64 11.71 1.70 -14.66
CA GLY A 64 12.18 1.36 -13.31
C GLY A 64 12.55 -0.10 -13.11
N ASP A 65 12.94 -0.42 -11.88
CA ASP A 65 13.30 -1.78 -11.48
C ASP A 65 12.04 -2.64 -11.30
N CYS A 66 12.14 -3.92 -11.61
CA CYS A 66 11.06 -4.87 -11.35
C CYS A 66 11.61 -6.20 -10.85
N VAL A 67 10.72 -7.06 -10.35
CA VAL A 67 11.06 -8.45 -10.06
C VAL A 67 10.59 -9.36 -11.18
N GLY A 68 11.48 -10.26 -11.61
CA GLY A 68 11.17 -11.22 -12.64
C GLY A 68 12.10 -12.41 -12.57
N THR A 69 11.84 -13.40 -13.41
CA THR A 69 12.70 -14.57 -13.53
C THR A 69 13.62 -14.39 -14.73
N VAL A 70 14.94 -14.40 -14.52
CA VAL A 70 15.94 -14.24 -15.59
C VAL A 70 15.64 -13.01 -16.47
N LEU A 71 15.82 -11.81 -15.90
CA LEU A 71 15.47 -10.52 -16.53
C LEU A 71 16.22 -10.23 -17.84
N ASP A 72 17.28 -10.99 -18.12
CA ASP A 72 18.12 -10.91 -19.32
C ASP A 72 18.06 -12.18 -20.19
N GLY A 73 17.05 -13.04 -20.00
CA GLY A 73 16.93 -14.23 -20.82
C GLY A 73 15.80 -15.19 -20.47
N SER A 74 16.07 -16.48 -20.68
CA SER A 74 15.05 -17.53 -20.65
C SER A 74 15.05 -18.33 -19.35
N TYR A 75 13.84 -18.65 -18.87
CA TYR A 75 13.65 -19.51 -17.70
C TYR A 75 14.27 -20.92 -17.92
N PRO A 76 15.13 -21.42 -17.02
CA PRO A 76 15.79 -22.71 -17.19
C PRO A 76 14.80 -23.88 -17.15
N CYS A 77 15.11 -24.97 -17.87
CA CYS A 77 14.34 -26.20 -17.78
C CYS A 77 14.44 -26.82 -16.38
N TYR A 78 13.36 -27.48 -15.94
CA TYR A 78 13.29 -28.20 -14.66
C TYR A 78 13.66 -27.36 -13.44
N ARG A 79 13.22 -26.09 -13.42
CA ARG A 79 13.41 -25.19 -12.28
C ARG A 79 12.08 -24.97 -11.56
N ASP A 80 12.10 -25.14 -10.25
CA ASP A 80 11.03 -24.74 -9.32
C ASP A 80 11.64 -23.72 -8.37
N SER A 81 11.20 -22.48 -8.45
CA SER A 81 11.79 -21.34 -7.73
C SER A 81 10.69 -20.40 -7.26
N ARG A 82 10.83 -19.90 -6.05
CA ARG A 82 9.85 -19.06 -5.35
C ARG A 82 10.53 -17.78 -4.92
N LEU A 83 9.78 -16.69 -5.03
CA LEU A 83 10.07 -15.41 -4.42
C LEU A 83 9.22 -15.34 -3.16
N ILE A 84 9.87 -15.20 -2.01
CA ILE A 84 9.24 -15.35 -0.70
C ILE A 84 9.34 -14.01 0.00
N SER A 85 8.19 -13.43 0.35
CA SER A 85 8.15 -12.16 1.06
C SER A 85 8.78 -12.29 2.45
N PRO A 86 9.26 -11.17 3.02
CA PRO A 86 9.46 -11.08 4.45
C PRO A 86 8.19 -11.46 5.21
N SER A 87 8.34 -11.79 6.50
CA SER A 87 7.17 -12.01 7.36
C SER A 87 6.45 -10.69 7.59
N ILE A 88 5.20 -10.59 7.13
CA ILE A 88 4.37 -9.41 7.30
C ILE A 88 3.41 -9.62 8.47
N ARG A 89 3.42 -8.70 9.43
CA ARG A 89 2.47 -8.71 10.54
C ARG A 89 1.17 -8.03 10.12
N LEU A 90 0.10 -8.80 9.97
CA LEU A 90 -1.22 -8.26 9.70
C LEU A 90 -1.88 -7.78 11.01
N PRO A 91 -2.62 -6.66 10.99
CA PRO A 91 -3.37 -6.21 12.15
C PRO A 91 -4.56 -7.14 12.42
N GLU A 92 -5.03 -7.12 13.66
CA GLU A 92 -6.31 -7.73 14.00
C GLU A 92 -7.45 -6.94 13.32
N VAL A 93 -8.47 -7.68 12.89
CA VAL A 93 -9.64 -7.14 12.20
C VAL A 93 -10.84 -7.34 13.12
N SER A 94 -11.61 -6.28 13.35
CA SER A 94 -12.77 -6.32 14.25
C SER A 94 -14.06 -5.83 13.59
N GLY A 95 -15.20 -6.32 14.06
CA GLY A 95 -16.52 -5.87 13.59
C GLY A 95 -16.72 -6.04 12.08
N TYR A 96 -16.71 -4.93 11.35
CA TYR A 96 -16.93 -4.85 9.89
C TYR A 96 -15.69 -4.42 9.10
N GLU A 97 -14.52 -4.48 9.73
CA GLU A 97 -13.24 -4.25 9.05
C GLU A 97 -12.90 -5.46 8.15
N GLU A 98 -12.03 -5.25 7.16
CA GLU A 98 -11.53 -6.33 6.31
C GLU A 98 -10.07 -6.08 5.91
N LEU A 99 -9.31 -7.16 5.73
CA LEU A 99 -8.00 -7.13 5.10
C LEU A 99 -8.16 -7.39 3.61
N ARG A 100 -7.56 -6.52 2.79
CA ARG A 100 -7.55 -6.67 1.33
C ARG A 100 -6.13 -6.95 0.87
N LEU A 101 -5.90 -8.18 0.41
CA LEU A 101 -4.64 -8.56 -0.23
C LEU A 101 -4.74 -8.27 -1.73
N ARG A 102 -3.73 -7.62 -2.29
CA ARG A 102 -3.64 -7.27 -3.72
C ARG A 102 -2.31 -7.81 -4.24
N PHE A 103 -2.34 -8.45 -5.40
CA PHE A 103 -1.21 -9.06 -6.09
C PHE A 103 -1.30 -8.73 -7.58
#